data_AF-A0A653C5B8-F1
#
_entry.id   AF-A0A653C5B8-F1
#
_cell.length_a   1.000
_cell.length_b   1.000
_cell.length_c   1.000
_cell.angle_alpha   90.00
_cell.angle_beta   90.00
_cell.angle_gamma   90.00
#
_symmetry.space_group_name_H-M   'P 1'
#
loop_
_entity.id
_entity.type
_entity.pdbx_description
1 polymer ?
#
loop_
_entity_poly.entity_id
_entity_poly.type
_entity_poly.pdbx_seq_one_letter_code
_entity_poly.pdbx_strand_id
1 'polypeptide(L)'
;MVGVGTSDVILNNWKYKACSMLGIDSNSWGYSYRGIIQHNNARKRYGSKFGFGSIIGIHLNMCSGTLEYYLNKRPLGIAFTGLKQFKLYPLVCSTAAQSAMRISSTYAEKPTLQMLSLEVICKHPALYKMYKQIPGLYNLYGRKYSWIVPKSDEEEPYKCGKQQNKPTTAKSYKSSCCVFHHIPQRYIHRSHN
;
A
#
# COMPACT_ATOMS: atom_id res chain seq x y z
N MET A 1 -9.99 -4.02 -4.98
CA MET A 1 -9.02 -4.61 -4.04
C MET A 1 -7.66 -4.03 -4.33
N VAL A 2 -6.79 -4.03 -3.34
CA VAL A 2 -5.41 -3.56 -3.45
C VAL A 2 -4.48 -4.59 -2.83
N GLY A 3 -3.27 -4.73 -3.34
CA GLY A 3 -2.32 -5.69 -2.80
C GLY A 3 -1.10 -5.88 -3.69
N VAL A 4 -0.59 -7.09 -3.72
CA VAL A 4 0.64 -7.44 -4.45
C VAL A 4 0.48 -8.76 -5.18
N GLY A 5 1.30 -8.99 -6.22
CA GLY A 5 1.37 -10.29 -6.88
C GLY A 5 2.65 -10.48 -7.68
N THR A 6 2.86 -11.69 -8.17
CA THR A 6 4.00 -12.06 -9.01
C THR A 6 3.78 -11.63 -10.46
N SER A 7 4.80 -11.83 -11.30
CA SER A 7 4.68 -11.66 -12.75
C SER A 7 3.71 -12.65 -13.41
N ASP A 8 3.33 -13.71 -12.71
CA ASP A 8 2.51 -14.81 -13.25
C ASP A 8 1.01 -14.52 -13.12
N VAL A 9 0.63 -13.39 -12.53
CA VAL A 9 -0.76 -12.97 -12.43
C VAL A 9 -1.32 -12.63 -13.81
N ILE A 10 -2.24 -13.46 -14.29
CA ILE A 10 -2.90 -13.29 -15.59
C ILE A 10 -4.05 -12.30 -15.46
N LEU A 11 -3.84 -11.03 -15.83
CA LEU A 11 -4.84 -9.96 -15.72
C LEU A 11 -5.96 -10.07 -16.78
N ASN A 12 -5.66 -10.56 -17.97
CA ASN A 12 -6.57 -10.52 -19.12
C ASN A 12 -7.85 -11.35 -18.93
N ASN A 13 -7.78 -12.45 -18.17
CA ASN A 13 -8.91 -13.37 -17.96
C ASN A 13 -10.04 -12.77 -17.09
N TRP A 14 -9.81 -11.58 -16.52
CA TRP A 14 -10.70 -10.96 -15.53
C TRP A 14 -11.29 -9.62 -16.00
N LYS A 15 -10.98 -9.19 -17.23
CA LYS A 15 -11.32 -7.86 -17.79
C LYS A 15 -12.83 -7.54 -17.78
N TYR A 16 -13.69 -8.54 -17.63
CA TYR A 16 -15.16 -8.40 -17.58
C TYR A 16 -15.83 -9.16 -16.43
N LYS A 17 -15.06 -9.65 -15.45
CA LYS A 17 -15.60 -10.42 -14.32
C LYS A 17 -15.68 -9.56 -13.07
N ALA A 18 -16.88 -9.38 -12.53
CA ALA A 18 -17.10 -8.73 -11.24
C ALA A 18 -16.67 -9.65 -10.09
N CYS A 19 -15.36 -9.77 -9.85
CA CYS A 19 -14.81 -10.65 -8.82
C CYS A 19 -13.63 -10.03 -8.06
N SER A 20 -13.37 -10.60 -6.89
CA SER A 20 -12.20 -10.35 -6.07
C SER A 20 -10.97 -11.04 -6.67
N MET A 21 -10.39 -10.46 -7.73
CA MET A 21 -9.30 -11.06 -8.51
C MET A 21 -8.03 -11.34 -7.69
N LEU A 22 -7.61 -10.36 -6.87
CA LEU A 22 -6.39 -10.51 -6.07
C LEU A 22 -6.60 -11.56 -4.96
N GLY A 23 -5.72 -12.56 -4.95
CA GLY A 23 -5.75 -13.68 -4.04
C GLY A 23 -6.64 -14.84 -4.49
N ILE A 24 -7.12 -14.87 -5.74
CA ILE A 24 -7.80 -16.06 -6.28
C ILE A 24 -6.85 -17.26 -6.33
N ASP A 25 -5.59 -17.01 -6.66
CA ASP A 25 -4.54 -18.02 -6.76
C ASP A 25 -3.40 -17.75 -5.76
N SER A 26 -2.35 -18.56 -5.86
CA SER A 26 -1.12 -18.42 -5.07
C SER A 26 -0.19 -17.30 -5.56
N ASN A 27 -0.53 -16.62 -6.67
CA ASN A 27 0.33 -15.62 -7.30
C ASN A 27 0.00 -14.19 -6.84
N SER A 28 -1.04 -14.02 -6.04
CA SER A 28 -1.46 -12.69 -5.57
C SER A 28 -1.98 -12.71 -4.13
N TRP A 29 -1.89 -11.54 -3.48
CA TRP A 29 -2.35 -11.27 -2.13
C TRP A 29 -3.14 -9.98 -2.16
N GLY A 30 -4.39 -10.02 -1.70
CA GLY A 30 -5.32 -8.91 -1.87
C GLY A 30 -6.04 -8.51 -0.59
N TYR A 31 -6.25 -7.20 -0.43
CA TYR A 31 -7.13 -6.61 0.57
C TYR A 31 -8.33 -5.93 -0.10
N SER A 32 -9.52 -6.27 0.36
CA SER A 32 -10.78 -5.76 -0.19
C SER A 32 -11.38 -4.65 0.66
N TYR A 33 -12.16 -3.78 0.02
CA TYR A 33 -12.96 -2.73 0.66
C TYR A 33 -13.94 -3.27 1.72
N ARG A 34 -14.20 -4.58 1.71
CA ARG A 34 -15.03 -5.29 2.69
C ARG A 34 -14.30 -5.63 4.00
N GLY A 35 -13.02 -5.28 4.15
CA GLY A 35 -12.23 -5.61 5.33
C GLY A 35 -11.68 -7.04 5.33
N ILE A 36 -11.67 -7.68 4.17
CA ILE A 36 -11.26 -9.09 3.98
C ILE A 36 -9.96 -9.13 3.21
N ILE A 37 -8.99 -9.92 3.70
CA ILE A 37 -7.80 -10.32 2.95
C ILE A 37 -8.03 -11.67 2.26
N GLN A 38 -7.43 -11.84 1.09
CA GLN A 38 -7.57 -13.03 0.26
C GLN A 38 -6.23 -13.46 -0.34
N HIS A 39 -5.97 -14.76 -0.34
CA HIS A 39 -4.83 -15.42 -0.98
C HIS A 39 -5.13 -16.91 -1.18
N ASN A 40 -4.74 -17.50 -2.31
CA ASN A 40 -4.99 -18.91 -2.62
C ASN A 40 -6.46 -19.31 -2.42
N ASN A 41 -7.38 -18.46 -2.89
CA ASN A 41 -8.83 -18.58 -2.74
C ASN A 41 -9.35 -18.59 -1.28
N ALA A 42 -8.48 -18.53 -0.28
CA ALA A 42 -8.83 -18.43 1.12
C ALA A 42 -9.11 -16.97 1.51
N ARG A 43 -10.17 -16.75 2.27
CA ARG A 43 -10.61 -15.42 2.71
C ARG A 43 -10.62 -15.33 4.23
N LYS A 44 -10.06 -14.24 4.78
CA LYS A 44 -9.98 -14.02 6.23
C LYS A 44 -10.40 -12.58 6.57
N ARG A 45 -11.15 -12.41 7.67
CA ARG A 45 -11.37 -11.08 8.26
C ARG A 45 -10.04 -10.53 8.77
N TYR A 46 -9.76 -9.28 8.45
CA TYR A 46 -8.48 -8.67 8.77
C TYR A 46 -8.63 -7.26 9.33
N GLY A 47 -9.34 -6.38 8.62
CA GLY A 47 -9.41 -4.96 8.99
C GLY A 47 -10.78 -4.36 8.76
N SER A 48 -10.88 -3.06 9.01
CA SER A 48 -12.10 -2.29 8.81
C SER A 48 -12.43 -2.12 7.33
N LYS A 49 -13.74 -2.05 7.02
CA LYS A 49 -14.20 -1.68 5.68
C LYS A 49 -13.71 -0.27 5.32
N PHE A 50 -13.51 -0.03 4.03
CA PHE A 50 -13.11 1.28 3.52
C PHE A 50 -13.90 1.63 2.25
N GLY A 51 -13.92 2.91 1.88
CA GLY A 51 -14.73 3.39 0.77
C GLY A 51 -14.26 4.74 0.24
N PHE A 52 -15.20 5.52 -0.27
CA PHE A 52 -14.91 6.86 -0.79
C PHE A 52 -14.17 7.72 0.24
N GLY A 53 -13.15 8.46 -0.21
CA GLY A 53 -12.32 9.31 0.64
C GLY A 53 -11.32 8.57 1.55
N SER A 54 -11.34 7.24 1.59
CA SER A 54 -10.39 6.47 2.40
C SER A 54 -9.01 6.44 1.75
N ILE A 55 -7.96 6.58 2.57
CA ILE A 55 -6.56 6.42 2.13
C ILE A 55 -6.07 5.05 2.56
N ILE A 56 -5.64 4.23 1.61
CA ILE A 56 -5.05 2.91 1.89
C ILE A 56 -3.55 2.97 1.67
N GLY A 57 -2.79 2.67 2.73
CA GLY A 57 -1.36 2.43 2.67
C GLY A 57 -1.06 0.95 2.53
N ILE A 58 0.00 0.62 1.78
CA ILE A 58 0.51 -0.74 1.61
C ILE A 58 1.99 -0.71 1.96
N HIS A 59 2.38 -1.50 2.97
CA HIS A 59 3.76 -1.64 3.39
C HIS A 59 4.23 -3.07 3.16
N LEU A 60 5.08 -3.24 2.15
CA LEU A 60 5.72 -4.52 1.84
C LEU A 60 7.14 -4.50 2.38
N ASN A 61 7.40 -5.28 3.44
CA ASN A 61 8.73 -5.45 3.99
C ASN A 61 9.31 -6.78 3.50
N MET A 62 10.22 -6.73 2.53
CA MET A 62 10.89 -7.93 1.98
C MET A 62 11.97 -8.49 2.91
N CYS A 63 12.44 -7.74 3.90
CA CYS A 63 13.44 -8.19 4.86
C CYS A 63 12.84 -9.12 5.91
N SER A 64 11.59 -8.88 6.32
CA SER A 64 10.80 -9.78 7.17
C SER A 64 9.88 -10.70 6.35
N GLY A 65 9.59 -10.35 5.09
CA GLY A 65 8.65 -11.08 4.24
C GLY A 65 7.20 -10.85 4.65
N THR A 66 6.85 -9.63 5.06
CA THR A 66 5.53 -9.29 5.60
C THR A 66 4.83 -8.23 4.76
N LEU A 67 3.51 -8.33 4.67
CA LEU A 67 2.65 -7.31 4.07
C LEU A 67 1.68 -6.78 5.11
N GLU A 68 1.65 -5.46 5.28
CA GLU A 68 0.77 -4.73 6.19
C GLU A 68 0.00 -3.65 5.43
N TYR A 69 -1.26 -3.44 5.81
CA TYR A 69 -2.09 -2.37 5.27
C TYR A 69 -2.37 -1.30 6.32
N TYR A 70 -2.57 -0.08 5.85
CA TYR A 70 -2.93 1.06 6.67
C TYR A 70 -4.25 1.64 6.16
N LEU A 71 -5.16 2.00 7.07
CA LEU A 71 -6.38 2.72 6.73
C LEU A 71 -6.30 4.11 7.37
N ASN A 72 -6.37 5.15 6.53
CA ASN A 72 -6.25 6.54 6.96
C ASN A 72 -5.02 6.74 7.85
N LYS A 73 -3.87 6.22 7.39
CA LYS A 73 -2.56 6.27 8.07
C LYS A 73 -2.47 5.47 9.38
N ARG A 74 -3.50 4.72 9.77
CA ARG A 74 -3.47 3.84 10.95
C ARG A 74 -3.14 2.40 10.52
N PRO A 75 -2.15 1.73 11.16
CA PRO A 75 -1.82 0.34 10.85
C PRO A 75 -2.97 -0.59 11.20
N LEU A 76 -3.21 -1.59 10.35
CA LEU A 76 -4.20 -2.65 10.57
C LEU A 76 -3.56 -3.97 11.06
N GLY A 77 -2.24 -3.99 11.25
CA GLY A 77 -1.47 -5.17 11.62
C GLY A 77 -1.01 -6.00 10.42
N ILE A 78 -0.21 -7.04 10.65
CA ILE A 78 0.31 -7.87 9.56
C ILE A 78 -0.81 -8.67 8.89
N ALA A 79 -0.98 -8.49 7.57
CA ALA A 79 -1.95 -9.22 6.77
C ALA A 79 -1.41 -10.56 6.29
N PHE A 80 -0.16 -10.57 5.79
CA PHE A 80 0.48 -11.75 5.23
C PHE A 80 1.95 -11.84 5.65
N THR A 81 2.45 -13.06 5.72
CA THR A 81 3.83 -13.42 6.04
C THR A 81 4.36 -14.40 4.99
N GLY A 82 5.66 -14.72 5.03
CA GLY A 82 6.25 -15.70 4.11
C GLY A 82 6.33 -15.21 2.66
N LEU A 83 6.55 -13.91 2.46
CA LEU A 83 6.61 -13.31 1.12
C LEU A 83 8.02 -13.21 0.53
N LYS A 84 9.07 -13.58 1.29
CA LYS A 84 10.48 -13.37 0.89
C LYS A 84 10.87 -14.09 -0.40
N GLN A 85 10.27 -15.24 -0.67
CA GLN A 85 10.60 -16.04 -1.85
C GLN A 85 10.04 -15.47 -3.15
N PHE A 86 9.20 -14.44 -3.10
CA PHE A 86 8.53 -13.90 -4.28
C PHE A 86 9.09 -12.56 -4.73
N LYS A 87 9.16 -12.37 -6.05
CA LYS A 87 9.30 -11.05 -6.65
C LYS A 87 7.91 -10.46 -6.83
N LEU A 88 7.60 -9.43 -6.04
CA LEU A 88 6.26 -8.88 -5.91
C LEU A 88 6.13 -7.51 -6.55
N TYR A 89 4.96 -7.28 -7.15
CA TYR A 89 4.57 -6.05 -7.82
C TYR A 89 3.28 -5.53 -7.20
N PRO A 90 3.13 -4.19 -7.05
CA PRO A 90 1.88 -3.61 -6.57
C PRO A 90 0.76 -3.88 -7.58
N LEU A 91 -0.37 -4.38 -7.09
CA LEU A 91 -1.55 -4.67 -7.90
C LEU A 91 -2.79 -4.02 -7.32
N VAL A 92 -3.64 -3.55 -8.23
CA VAL A 92 -4.94 -2.98 -7.91
C VAL A 92 -5.95 -3.55 -8.90
N CYS A 93 -7.09 -4.00 -8.39
CA CYS A 93 -8.22 -4.39 -9.23
C CYS A 93 -9.47 -3.62 -8.77
N SER A 94 -10.24 -3.08 -9.71
CA SER A 94 -11.51 -2.48 -9.39
C SER A 94 -12.62 -3.03 -10.27
N THR A 95 -13.67 -3.50 -9.63
CA THR A 95 -14.88 -4.03 -10.27
C THR A 95 -16.13 -3.28 -9.83
N ALA A 96 -15.98 -2.33 -8.89
CA ALA A 96 -17.08 -1.51 -8.43
C ALA A 96 -17.38 -0.41 -9.46
N ALA A 97 -18.65 -0.28 -9.84
CA ALA A 97 -19.10 0.80 -10.70
C ALA A 97 -18.77 2.17 -10.07
N GLN A 98 -18.38 3.14 -10.90
CA GLN A 98 -18.04 4.51 -10.47
C GLN A 98 -16.93 4.61 -9.41
N SER A 99 -16.08 3.58 -9.31
CA SER A 99 -14.90 3.64 -8.44
C SER A 99 -13.74 4.34 -9.14
N ALA A 100 -13.01 5.16 -8.38
CA ALA A 100 -11.75 5.75 -8.80
C ALA A 100 -10.70 5.47 -7.73
N MET A 101 -9.51 5.08 -8.15
CA MET A 101 -8.35 4.90 -7.28
C MET A 101 -7.23 5.77 -7.82
N ARG A 102 -6.55 6.50 -6.94
CA ARG A 102 -5.41 7.34 -7.28
C ARG A 102 -4.23 6.95 -6.39
N ILE A 103 -3.09 6.71 -7.01
CA ILE A 103 -1.83 6.54 -6.29
C ILE A 103 -1.32 7.93 -5.95
N SER A 104 -1.30 8.27 -4.66
CA SER A 104 -0.82 9.58 -4.19
C SER A 104 0.68 9.59 -3.90
N SER A 105 1.24 8.47 -3.45
CA SER A 105 2.65 8.35 -3.17
C SER A 105 3.11 6.88 -3.22
N THR A 106 4.37 6.69 -3.58
CA THR A 106 5.05 5.40 -3.70
C THR A 106 6.51 5.60 -3.32
N TYR A 107 7.01 4.72 -2.46
CA TYR A 107 8.39 4.74 -1.98
C TYR A 107 8.96 3.33 -2.00
N ALA A 108 10.23 3.22 -2.37
CA ALA A 108 11.01 2.00 -2.26
C ALA A 108 12.39 2.39 -1.75
N GLU A 109 12.75 1.94 -0.56
CA GLU A 109 14.05 2.21 0.05
C GLU A 109 14.64 0.90 0.58
N LYS A 110 15.97 0.76 0.50
CA LYS A 110 16.66 -0.35 1.15
C LYS A 110 16.62 -0.14 2.66
N PRO A 111 16.50 -1.21 3.46
CA PRO A 111 16.56 -1.10 4.92
C PRO A 111 17.88 -0.45 5.34
N THR A 112 17.80 0.55 6.22
CA THR A 112 18.96 1.17 6.85
C THR A 112 18.86 1.03 8.36
N LEU A 113 19.99 1.04 9.06
CA LEU A 113 20.00 1.02 10.53
C LEU A 113 19.20 2.21 11.10
N GLN A 114 19.29 3.39 10.47
CA GLN A 114 18.53 4.56 10.93
C GLN A 114 17.01 4.33 10.83
N MET A 115 16.54 3.73 9.73
CA MET A 115 15.13 3.37 9.54
C MET A 115 14.68 2.35 10.59
N LEU A 116 15.45 1.28 10.79
CA LEU A 116 15.13 0.21 11.73
C LEU A 116 15.10 0.71 13.18
N SER A 117 16.08 1.53 13.58
CA SER A 117 16.11 2.16 14.90
C SER A 117 14.89 3.06 15.11
N LEU A 118 14.47 3.82 14.09
CA LEU A 118 13.27 4.65 14.16
C LEU A 118 11.99 3.81 14.31
N GLU A 119 11.87 2.69 13.60
CA GLU A 119 10.74 1.77 13.79
C GLU A 119 10.64 1.26 15.24
N VAL A 120 11.78 0.94 15.86
CA VAL A 120 11.84 0.52 17.27
C VAL A 120 11.41 1.67 18.18
N ILE A 121 11.95 2.87 17.96
CA ILE A 121 11.60 4.09 18.73
C ILE A 121 10.10 4.36 18.65
N CYS A 122 9.50 4.31 17.46
CA CYS A 122 8.08 4.58 17.26
C CYS A 122 7.16 3.56 17.95
N LYS A 123 7.63 2.34 18.22
CA LYS A 123 6.89 1.32 18.98
C LYS A 123 6.95 1.51 20.50
N HIS A 124 7.86 2.33 21.01
CA HIS A 124 8.10 2.51 22.44
C HIS A 124 7.74 3.95 22.87
N PRO A 125 6.63 4.16 23.60
CA PRO A 125 6.14 5.51 23.91
C PRO A 125 7.15 6.41 24.62
N ALA A 126 7.95 5.86 25.56
CA ALA A 126 8.98 6.60 26.28
C ALA A 126 10.09 7.10 25.33
N LEU A 127 10.58 6.22 24.45
CA LEU A 127 11.59 6.56 23.45
C LEU A 127 11.05 7.58 22.44
N TYR A 128 9.80 7.40 22.00
CA TYR A 128 9.17 8.31 21.05
C TYR A 128 8.99 9.72 21.63
N LYS A 129 8.66 9.82 22.93
CA LYS A 129 8.59 11.11 23.64
C LYS A 129 9.94 11.82 23.65
N MET A 130 11.04 11.11 23.95
CA MET A 130 12.39 11.67 23.90
C MET A 130 12.79 12.06 22.47
N TYR A 131 12.49 11.24 21.47
CA TYR A 131 12.75 11.53 20.06
C TYR A 131 12.08 12.84 19.61
N LYS A 132 10.83 13.11 20.03
CA LYS A 132 10.13 14.37 19.73
C LYS A 132 10.79 15.60 20.37
N GLN A 133 11.54 15.43 21.46
CA GLN A 133 12.22 16.54 22.13
C GLN A 133 13.50 16.99 21.41
N ILE A 134 13.94 16.28 20.36
CA ILE A 134 15.13 16.63 19.59
C ILE A 134 14.68 17.16 18.21
N PRO A 135 14.49 18.49 18.03
CA PRO A 135 13.79 19.03 16.86
C PRO A 135 14.52 18.77 15.54
N GLY A 136 15.86 18.83 15.54
CA GLY A 136 16.66 18.57 14.33
C GLY A 136 16.48 17.13 13.84
N LEU A 137 16.51 16.16 14.76
CA LEU A 137 16.33 14.75 14.46
C LEU A 137 14.90 14.44 14.03
N TYR A 138 13.93 15.00 14.78
CA TYR A 138 12.50 14.85 14.49
C TYR A 138 12.14 15.41 13.12
N ASN A 139 12.65 16.57 12.75
CA ASN A 139 12.37 17.19 11.45
C ASN A 139 13.04 16.44 10.30
N LEU A 140 14.29 15.99 10.48
CA LEU A 140 15.03 15.25 9.47
C LEU A 140 14.33 13.93 9.15
N TYR A 141 14.06 13.11 10.17
CA TYR A 141 13.46 11.80 9.99
C TYR A 141 11.94 11.85 9.82
N GLY A 142 11.25 12.85 10.35
CA GLY A 142 9.83 13.08 10.10
C GLY A 142 9.54 13.36 8.63
N ARG A 143 10.45 14.04 7.92
CA ARG A 143 10.38 14.21 6.46
C ARG A 143 10.78 12.95 5.72
N LYS A 144 11.96 12.40 6.05
CA LYS A 144 12.53 11.24 5.34
C LYS A 144 11.67 9.98 5.47
N TYR A 145 11.18 9.71 6.68
CA TYR A 145 10.45 8.49 7.04
C TYR A 145 9.02 8.80 7.52
N SER A 146 8.35 9.73 6.84
CA SER A 146 6.98 10.18 7.19
C SER A 146 5.93 9.05 7.22
N TRP A 147 6.20 7.91 6.58
CA TRP A 147 5.40 6.69 6.58
C TRP A 147 5.56 5.79 7.81
N ILE A 148 6.63 5.96 8.60
CA ILE A 148 6.95 5.19 9.81
C ILE A 148 6.53 5.97 11.04
N VAL A 149 6.76 7.29 11.02
CA VAL A 149 6.48 8.16 12.16
C VAL A 149 4.96 8.32 12.34
N PRO A 150 4.40 7.97 13.51
CA PRO A 150 2.99 8.19 13.80
C PRO A 150 2.66 9.67 13.71
N LYS A 151 1.75 10.04 12.80
CA LYS A 151 1.17 11.39 12.79
C LYS A 151 0.26 11.54 14.01
N SER A 152 0.31 12.68 14.68
CA SER A 152 -0.57 12.98 15.82
C SER A 152 -2.03 12.80 15.42
N ASP A 153 -2.87 12.38 16.38
CA ASP A 153 -4.30 12.10 16.22
C ASP A 153 -5.16 13.33 15.82
N GLU A 154 -4.54 14.46 15.46
CA GLU A 154 -5.20 15.73 15.14
C GLU A 154 -5.55 15.91 13.66
N GLU A 155 -5.13 15.01 12.76
CA GLU A 155 -5.74 14.98 11.43
C GLU A 155 -7.12 14.32 11.56
N GLU A 156 -8.16 15.15 11.73
CA GLU A 156 -9.56 14.77 11.66
C GLU A 156 -9.77 13.71 10.55
N PRO A 157 -10.58 12.65 10.79
CA PRO A 157 -10.92 11.72 9.74
C PRO A 157 -11.46 12.54 8.57
N TYR A 158 -10.93 12.32 7.36
CA TYR A 158 -11.54 12.83 6.13
C TYR A 158 -13.04 12.55 6.20
N LYS A 159 -13.84 13.58 6.50
CA LYS A 159 -15.29 13.45 6.58
C LYS A 159 -15.75 13.15 5.17
N CYS A 160 -16.27 11.94 4.97
CA CYS A 160 -16.92 11.57 3.74
C CYS A 160 -18.07 12.56 3.52
N GLY A 161 -17.89 13.50 2.58
CA GLY A 161 -18.97 14.38 2.16
C GLY A 161 -20.15 13.52 1.74
N LYS A 162 -21.30 13.69 2.41
CA LYS A 162 -22.56 13.11 1.96
C LYS A 162 -22.86 13.75 0.60
N GLN A 163 -22.59 13.05 -0.50
CA GLN A 163 -23.11 13.49 -1.79
C GLN A 163 -24.61 13.23 -1.79
N GLN A 164 -25.37 14.31 -1.63
CA GLN A 164 -26.75 14.36 -2.11
C GLN A 164 -26.69 14.20 -3.63
N ASN A 165 -27.43 13.21 -4.12
CA ASN A 165 -27.59 12.95 -5.54
C ASN A 165 -28.10 14.21 -6.25
N LYS A 166 -27.30 14.77 -7.17
CA LYS A 166 -27.81 15.54 -8.31
C LYS A 166 -27.17 14.98 -9.58
N PRO A 167 -27.96 14.71 -10.64
CA PRO A 167 -27.42 14.23 -11.90
C PRO A 167 -26.74 15.40 -12.60
N THR A 168 -25.47 15.27 -12.94
CA THR A 168 -24.81 16.22 -13.84
C THR A 168 -24.06 15.47 -14.94
N THR A 169 -24.35 15.97 -16.13
CA THR A 169 -23.95 15.52 -17.46
C THR A 169 -22.44 15.39 -17.63
N ALA A 170 -22.06 14.40 -18.43
CA ALA A 170 -20.68 14.07 -18.77
C ALA A 170 -19.92 15.27 -19.34
N LYS A 171 -18.76 15.58 -18.75
CA LYS A 171 -17.72 16.36 -19.42
C LYS A 171 -16.43 15.54 -19.46
N SER A 172 -15.97 15.36 -20.69
CA SER A 172 -14.72 14.72 -21.06
C SER A 172 -13.55 15.47 -20.45
N TYR A 173 -12.80 14.81 -19.56
CA TYR A 173 -11.48 15.26 -19.15
C TYR A 173 -10.46 14.28 -19.68
N LYS A 174 -9.72 14.72 -20.70
CA LYS A 174 -8.45 14.11 -21.13
C LYS A 174 -7.53 14.08 -19.92
N SER A 175 -7.16 12.89 -19.44
CA SER A 175 -6.14 12.74 -18.41
C SER A 175 -5.01 11.90 -18.94
N SER A 176 -3.81 12.48 -18.85
CA SER A 176 -2.55 11.99 -19.36
C SER A 176 -2.20 10.64 -18.75
N CYS A 177 -1.80 9.71 -19.61
CA CYS A 177 -1.36 8.36 -19.27
C CYS A 177 0.05 8.45 -18.67
N CYS A 178 0.21 8.17 -17.37
CA CYS A 178 1.55 7.95 -16.82
C CYS A 178 1.82 6.44 -16.81
N VAL A 179 2.55 6.04 -17.85
CA VAL A 179 3.06 4.69 -18.14
C VAL A 179 4.09 4.26 -17.10
N PHE A 180 3.96 3.03 -16.60
CA PHE A 180 5.01 2.35 -15.83
C PHE A 180 6.30 2.33 -16.64
N HIS A 181 7.31 3.09 -16.22
CA HIS A 181 8.65 2.96 -16.80
C HIS A 181 9.33 1.75 -16.17
N HIS A 182 9.47 0.70 -16.98
CA HIS A 182 10.41 -0.38 -16.76
C HIS A 182 11.82 0.22 -16.72
N ILE A 183 12.49 0.15 -15.57
CA ILE A 183 13.94 0.38 -15.52
C ILE A 183 14.59 -0.95 -15.94
N PRO A 184 15.30 -1.05 -17.07
CA PRO A 184 16.06 -2.25 -17.39
C PRO A 184 17.26 -2.31 -16.45
N GLN A 185 17.41 -3.42 -15.72
CA GLN A 185 18.65 -3.70 -15.01
C GLN A 185 19.73 -3.96 -16.07
N ARG A 186 20.75 -3.12 -16.11
CA ARG A 186 21.97 -3.35 -16.91
C ARG A 186 22.65 -4.62 -16.39
N TYR A 187 22.76 -5.61 -17.27
CA TYR A 187 23.69 -6.73 -17.11
C TYR A 187 25.11 -6.18 -17.08
N ILE A 188 25.83 -6.38 -15.97
CA ILE A 188 27.28 -6.28 -15.94
C ILE A 188 27.80 -7.70 -16.17
N HIS A 189 28.15 -8.00 -17.42
CA HIS A 189 29.02 -9.12 -17.74
C HIS A 189 30.43 -8.77 -17.23
N ARG A 190 30.93 -9.45 -16.20
CA ARG A 190 32.37 -9.57 -15.97
C ARG A 190 32.84 -10.82 -16.68
N SER A 191 33.60 -10.64 -17.75
CA SER A 191 34.47 -11.65 -18.33
C SER A 191 35.67 -11.84 -17.41
N HIS A 192 35.91 -13.09 -16.99
CA HIS A 192 37.21 -13.55 -16.55
C HIS A 192 37.51 -14.84 -17.30
N ASN A 193 38.42 -14.73 -18.28
CA ASN A 193 39.54 -15.64 -18.48
C ASN A 193 40.79 -14.76 -18.47
#